data_AF-A0A1I0ITS2-F1
#
_entry.id   AF-A0A1I0ITS2-F1
#
_cell.length_a   1.000
_cell.length_b   1.000
_cell.length_c   1.000
_cell.angle_alpha   90.00
_cell.angle_beta   90.00
_cell.angle_gamma   90.00
#
_symmetry.space_group_name_H-M   'P 1'
#
loop_
_entity.id
_entity.type
_entity.pdbx_description
1 polymer ?
#
loop_
_entity_poly.entity_id
_entity_poly.type
_entity_poly.pdbx_seq_one_letter_code
_entity_poly.pdbx_strand_id
1 'polypeptide(L)'
;MSGKIDWEPIRALVQRVLEQGAPLELTDDVRALLRRSAREVALPAKDTEKALRSIRSAMPLLRKIKRRIWGGSWRLMEAENRASRLQDAGDLKGARAQIEKVLAVETVPLYRKHATNALARIDRLDKVAASGQVDPKLPEHSQLFVLLHRVHQGKPLKLTRRMRAFLRHAAAEVAISEDETKEALKNPKSAEALLQKIAERRRKGRRRLERALWQMMNLRDAGDLEGARQQLRDLLAVEVVPVYRQAAEENLAGLDEPPPA
;
A
#
# COMPACT_ATOMS: atom_id res chain seq x y z
N MET A 1 -10.56 -20.04 -15.61
CA MET A 1 -11.33 -19.42 -14.51
C MET A 1 -10.43 -19.30 -13.29
N SER A 2 -9.94 -18.10 -12.95
CA SER A 2 -9.11 -17.91 -11.74
C SER A 2 -10.02 -17.64 -10.55
N GLY A 3 -10.36 -18.68 -9.79
CA GLY A 3 -10.88 -18.51 -8.44
C GLY A 3 -9.89 -17.67 -7.63
N LYS A 4 -10.41 -16.82 -6.73
CA LYS A 4 -9.60 -16.06 -5.78
C LYS A 4 -8.68 -17.05 -5.05
N ILE A 5 -7.38 -16.80 -5.05
CA ILE A 5 -6.43 -17.64 -4.32
C ILE A 5 -6.74 -17.50 -2.83
N ASP A 6 -7.01 -18.62 -2.17
CA ASP A 6 -7.23 -18.69 -0.74
C ASP A 6 -6.08 -19.44 -0.06
N TRP A 7 -5.29 -18.69 0.69
CA TRP A 7 -4.15 -19.20 1.44
C TRP A 7 -4.43 -19.40 2.93
N GLU A 8 -5.64 -19.10 3.43
CA GLU A 8 -5.95 -19.32 4.84
C GLU A 8 -5.79 -20.78 5.28
N PRO A 9 -6.26 -21.79 4.51
CA PRO A 9 -6.07 -23.19 4.91
C PRO A 9 -4.60 -23.60 5.04
N ILE A 10 -3.73 -23.15 4.12
CA ILE A 10 -2.30 -23.46 4.19
C ILE A 10 -1.60 -22.65 5.29
N ARG A 11 -2.08 -21.44 5.60
CA ARG A 11 -1.59 -20.63 6.73
C ARG A 11 -1.89 -21.30 8.06
N ALA A 12 -3.14 -21.75 8.25
CA ALA A 12 -3.54 -22.50 9.43
C ALA A 12 -2.70 -23.78 9.61
N LEU A 13 -2.47 -24.53 8.52
CA LEU A 13 -1.61 -25.72 8.57
C LEU A 13 -0.16 -25.37 8.95
N VAL A 14 0.40 -24.31 8.36
CA VAL A 14 1.75 -23.81 8.68
C VAL A 14 1.86 -23.43 10.16
N GLN A 15 0.90 -22.66 10.67
CA GLN A 15 0.89 -22.23 12.07
C GLN A 15 0.85 -23.45 13.00
N ARG A 16 -0.09 -24.37 12.78
CA ARG A 16 -0.24 -25.58 13.58
C ARG A 16 1.02 -26.45 13.58
N VAL A 17 1.61 -26.71 12.42
CA VAL A 17 2.72 -27.67 12.29
C VAL A 17 4.09 -27.04 12.57
N LEU A 18 4.35 -25.84 12.04
CA LEU A 18 5.68 -25.23 12.09
C LEU A 18 5.87 -24.29 13.28
N GLU A 19 4.80 -23.76 13.87
CA GLU A 19 4.87 -22.78 14.96
C GLU A 19 4.39 -23.37 16.28
N GLN A 20 3.33 -24.19 16.26
CA GLN A 20 2.81 -24.87 17.46
C GLN A 20 3.38 -26.28 17.65
N GLY A 21 4.17 -26.79 16.69
CA GLY A 21 4.85 -28.08 16.82
C GLY A 21 3.97 -29.33 16.67
N ALA A 22 2.73 -29.18 16.19
CA ALA A 22 1.86 -30.34 15.96
C ALA A 22 2.42 -31.25 14.86
N PRO A 23 2.18 -32.58 14.93
CA PRO A 23 2.61 -33.50 13.89
C PRO A 23 1.94 -33.18 12.55
N LEU A 24 2.70 -33.34 11.46
CA LEU A 24 2.14 -33.28 10.11
C LEU A 24 1.58 -34.64 9.72
N GLU A 25 0.26 -34.71 9.60
CA GLU A 25 -0.43 -35.89 9.09
C GLU A 25 -0.69 -35.74 7.59
N LEU A 26 -0.30 -36.75 6.80
CA LEU A 26 -0.49 -36.75 5.34
C LEU A 26 -1.78 -37.44 4.93
N THR A 27 -2.91 -36.94 5.45
CA THR A 27 -4.25 -37.31 4.99
C THR A 27 -4.46 -36.87 3.53
N ASP A 28 -5.49 -37.41 2.87
CA ASP A 28 -5.79 -37.04 1.49
C ASP A 28 -6.08 -35.54 1.33
N ASP A 29 -6.77 -34.93 2.31
CA ASP A 29 -7.03 -33.49 2.35
C ASP A 29 -5.75 -32.67 2.49
N VAL A 30 -4.83 -33.07 3.38
CA VAL A 30 -3.55 -32.37 3.55
C VAL A 30 -2.70 -32.51 2.29
N ARG A 31 -2.68 -33.69 1.66
CA ARG A 31 -1.99 -33.88 0.37
C ARG A 31 -2.60 -33.00 -0.72
N ALA A 32 -3.93 -32.94 -0.82
CA ALA A 32 -4.63 -32.10 -1.78
C ALA A 32 -4.33 -30.61 -1.57
N LEU A 33 -4.35 -30.15 -0.31
CA LEU A 33 -3.98 -28.79 0.08
C LEU A 33 -2.53 -28.48 -0.32
N LEU A 34 -1.57 -29.34 0.04
CA LEU A 34 -0.16 -29.14 -0.29
C LEU A 34 0.08 -29.11 -1.80
N ARG A 35 -0.59 -29.97 -2.60
CA ARG A 35 -0.53 -29.94 -4.07
C ARG A 35 -1.04 -28.62 -4.62
N ARG A 36 -2.22 -28.19 -4.17
CA ARG A 36 -2.85 -26.94 -4.60
C ARG A 36 -1.94 -25.76 -4.29
N SER A 37 -1.47 -25.63 -3.05
CA SER A 37 -0.61 -24.53 -2.63
C SER A 37 0.76 -24.55 -3.31
N ALA A 38 1.34 -25.73 -3.53
CA ALA A 38 2.58 -25.87 -4.30
C ALA A 38 2.44 -25.33 -5.72
N ARG A 39 1.32 -25.64 -6.41
CA ARG A 39 1.03 -25.09 -7.74
C ARG A 39 0.85 -23.57 -7.69
N GLU A 40 0.13 -23.05 -6.70
CA GLU A 40 -0.09 -21.61 -6.53
C GLU A 40 1.19 -20.82 -6.28
N VAL A 41 2.20 -21.44 -5.66
CA VAL A 41 3.54 -20.84 -5.46
C VAL A 41 4.57 -21.26 -6.51
N ALA A 42 4.12 -21.80 -7.65
CA ALA A 42 4.94 -22.24 -8.78
C ALA A 42 6.04 -23.24 -8.41
N LEU A 43 5.73 -24.21 -7.56
CA LEU A 43 6.56 -25.39 -7.36
C LEU A 43 6.24 -26.47 -8.41
N PRO A 44 7.26 -27.19 -8.94
CA PRO A 44 7.03 -28.23 -9.93
C PRO A 44 6.16 -29.37 -9.38
N ALA A 45 5.19 -29.83 -10.18
CA ALA A 45 4.30 -30.93 -9.79
C ALA A 45 5.09 -32.21 -9.47
N LYS A 46 6.11 -32.55 -10.28
CA LYS A 46 6.98 -33.70 -10.06
C LYS A 46 7.68 -33.68 -8.69
N ASP A 47 8.23 -32.53 -8.31
CA ASP A 47 8.90 -32.35 -7.01
C ASP A 47 7.90 -32.42 -5.86
N THR A 48 6.70 -31.88 -6.08
CA THR A 48 5.60 -31.91 -5.12
C THR A 48 5.15 -33.35 -4.85
N GLU A 49 4.88 -34.14 -5.89
CA GLU A 49 4.50 -35.55 -5.72
C GLU A 49 5.61 -36.37 -5.05
N LYS A 50 6.88 -36.11 -5.39
CA LYS A 50 8.02 -36.74 -4.72
C LYS A 50 8.03 -36.40 -3.23
N ALA A 51 7.78 -35.14 -2.87
CA ALA A 51 7.75 -34.70 -1.49
C ALA A 51 6.59 -35.29 -0.69
N LEU A 52 5.44 -35.55 -1.31
CA LEU A 52 4.25 -36.09 -0.66
C LEU A 52 4.29 -37.60 -0.37
N ARG A 53 5.37 -38.30 -0.74
CA ARG A 53 5.53 -39.75 -0.47
C ARG A 53 5.70 -40.10 1.00
N SER A 54 6.17 -39.16 1.82
CA SER A 54 6.41 -39.39 3.25
C SER A 54 6.33 -38.09 4.04
N ILE A 55 6.04 -38.18 5.34
CA ILE A 55 6.03 -37.03 6.25
C ILE A 55 7.41 -36.32 6.25
N ARG A 56 8.50 -37.11 6.28
CA ARG A 56 9.88 -36.59 6.26
C ARG A 56 10.16 -35.71 5.04
N SER A 57 9.62 -36.07 3.88
CA SER A 57 9.79 -35.31 2.64
C SER A 57 8.75 -34.21 2.44
N ALA A 58 7.56 -34.32 3.05
CA ALA A 58 6.51 -33.31 2.96
C ALA A 58 6.78 -32.10 3.87
N MET A 59 7.49 -32.30 4.99
CA MET A 59 7.85 -31.21 5.89
C MET A 59 8.70 -30.11 5.20
N PRO A 60 9.77 -30.45 4.44
CA PRO A 60 10.46 -29.47 3.59
C PRO A 60 9.57 -28.76 2.57
N LEU A 61 8.59 -29.46 1.98
CA LEU A 61 7.63 -28.86 1.05
C LEU A 61 6.78 -27.79 1.73
N LEU A 62 6.20 -28.10 2.90
CA LEU A 62 5.41 -27.14 3.70
C LEU A 62 6.23 -25.88 4.03
N ARG A 63 7.49 -26.04 4.47
CA ARG A 63 8.41 -24.91 4.72
C ARG A 63 8.71 -24.11 3.46
N LYS A 64 8.84 -24.76 2.30
CA LYS A 64 9.09 -24.10 1.02
C LYS A 64 7.87 -23.29 0.58
N ILE A 65 6.66 -23.83 0.75
CA ILE A 65 5.40 -23.11 0.49
C ILE A 65 5.29 -21.89 1.41
N LYS A 66 5.49 -22.04 2.72
CA LYS A 66 5.55 -20.93 3.69
C LYS A 66 6.50 -19.83 3.21
N ARG A 67 7.75 -20.18 2.94
CA ARG A 67 8.76 -19.21 2.51
C ARG A 67 8.37 -18.47 1.22
N ARG A 68 7.76 -19.14 0.24
CA ARG A 68 7.31 -18.50 -0.99
C ARG A 68 6.15 -17.53 -0.77
N ILE A 69 5.16 -17.91 0.04
CA ILE A 69 4.02 -17.06 0.38
C ILE A 69 4.50 -15.83 1.16
N TRP A 70 5.11 -16.01 2.33
CA TRP A 70 5.49 -14.89 3.19
C TRP A 70 6.65 -14.07 2.61
N GLY A 71 7.70 -14.74 2.13
CA GLY A 71 8.87 -14.06 1.56
C GLY A 71 8.56 -13.33 0.26
N GLY A 72 7.58 -13.78 -0.54
CA GLY A 72 7.10 -13.04 -1.70
C GLY A 72 6.26 -11.83 -1.32
N SER A 73 5.33 -11.99 -0.37
CA SER A 73 4.52 -10.88 0.15
C SER A 73 5.39 -9.77 0.74
N TRP A 74 6.37 -10.13 1.58
CA TRP A 74 7.28 -9.17 2.19
C TRP A 74 8.09 -8.40 1.15
N ARG A 75 8.75 -9.10 0.21
CA ARG A 75 9.55 -8.47 -0.84
C ARG A 75 8.73 -7.50 -1.69
N LEU A 76 7.51 -7.90 -2.07
CA LEU A 76 6.62 -7.04 -2.84
C LEU A 76 6.22 -5.79 -2.03
N MET A 77 5.75 -5.97 -0.80
CA MET A 77 5.34 -4.87 0.08
C MET A 77 6.49 -3.87 0.30
N GLU A 78 7.70 -4.37 0.58
CA GLU A 78 8.88 -3.53 0.78
C GLU A 78 9.22 -2.72 -0.48
N ALA A 79 9.20 -3.36 -1.65
CA ALA A 79 9.47 -2.71 -2.92
C ALA A 79 8.40 -1.67 -3.28
N GLU A 80 7.12 -1.96 -3.05
CA GLU A 80 6.02 -1.02 -3.28
C GLU A 80 6.11 0.19 -2.36
N ASN A 81 6.44 -0.01 -1.07
CA ASN A 81 6.66 1.07 -0.13
C ASN A 81 7.82 1.98 -0.55
N ARG A 82 8.95 1.39 -1.01
CA ARG A 82 10.08 2.15 -1.55
C ARG A 82 9.70 2.89 -2.83
N ALA A 83 9.00 2.22 -3.76
CA ALA A 83 8.55 2.81 -5.00
C ALA A 83 7.59 3.98 -4.76
N SER A 84 6.67 3.88 -3.79
CA SER A 84 5.77 4.98 -3.42
C SER A 84 6.53 6.20 -2.90
N ARG A 85 7.56 6.00 -2.06
CA ARG A 85 8.39 7.12 -1.58
C ARG A 85 9.16 7.80 -2.71
N LEU A 86 9.65 7.02 -3.66
CA LEU A 86 10.35 7.55 -4.84
C LEU A 86 9.37 8.29 -5.77
N GLN A 87 8.14 7.81 -5.94
CA GLN A 87 7.08 8.52 -6.66
C GLN A 87 6.73 9.86 -6.01
N ASP A 88 6.58 9.90 -4.69
CA ASP A 88 6.33 11.14 -3.94
C ASP A 88 7.48 12.16 -4.12
N ALA A 89 8.71 11.67 -4.34
CA ALA A 89 9.89 12.49 -4.64
C ALA A 89 10.06 12.84 -6.13
N GLY A 90 9.21 12.30 -7.01
CA GLY A 90 9.29 12.50 -8.47
C GLY A 90 10.27 11.56 -9.19
N ASP A 91 10.93 10.64 -8.49
CA ASP A 91 11.85 9.66 -9.07
C ASP A 91 11.11 8.40 -9.57
N LEU A 92 10.43 8.54 -10.71
CA LEU A 92 9.70 7.44 -11.34
C LEU A 92 10.63 6.34 -11.88
N LYS A 93 11.85 6.69 -12.28
CA LYS A 93 12.87 5.73 -12.73
C LYS A 93 13.33 4.85 -11.58
N GLY A 94 13.65 5.45 -10.43
CA GLY A 94 13.98 4.72 -9.21
C GLY A 94 12.81 3.87 -8.73
N ALA A 95 11.59 4.39 -8.77
CA ALA A 95 10.39 3.63 -8.42
C ALA A 95 10.22 2.38 -9.30
N ARG A 96 10.39 2.52 -10.62
CA ARG A 96 10.37 1.41 -11.58
C ARG A 96 11.41 0.35 -11.23
N ALA A 97 12.65 0.78 -10.99
CA ALA A 97 13.76 -0.12 -10.66
C ALA A 97 13.50 -0.97 -9.41
N GLN A 98 12.78 -0.46 -8.40
CA GLN A 98 12.40 -1.26 -7.22
C GLN A 98 11.48 -2.43 -7.59
N ILE A 99 10.51 -2.19 -8.47
CA ILE A 99 9.55 -3.22 -8.88
C ILE A 99 10.18 -4.22 -9.85
N GLU A 100 11.05 -3.77 -10.75
CA GLU A 100 11.83 -4.64 -11.64
C GLU A 100 12.73 -5.62 -10.85
N LYS A 101 13.35 -5.16 -9.75
CA LYS A 101 14.10 -6.03 -8.84
C LYS A 101 13.24 -7.16 -8.28
N VAL A 102 11.98 -6.91 -7.94
CA VAL A 102 11.05 -7.97 -7.49
C VAL A 102 10.77 -8.95 -8.62
N LEU A 103 10.46 -8.47 -9.82
CA LEU A 103 10.17 -9.32 -10.98
C LEU A 103 11.35 -10.19 -11.42
N ALA A 104 12.58 -9.76 -11.17
CA ALA A 104 13.78 -10.53 -11.46
C ALA A 104 13.89 -11.82 -10.60
N VAL A 105 13.37 -11.81 -9.37
CA VAL A 105 13.52 -12.92 -8.41
C VAL A 105 12.22 -13.61 -8.02
N GLU A 106 11.07 -12.96 -8.22
CA GLU A 106 9.77 -13.50 -7.84
C GLU A 106 9.30 -14.58 -8.81
N THR A 107 8.92 -15.74 -8.27
CA THR A 107 8.41 -16.88 -9.04
C THR A 107 6.92 -17.12 -8.82
N VAL A 108 6.35 -16.63 -7.71
CA VAL A 108 4.93 -16.81 -7.37
C VAL A 108 4.08 -15.97 -8.33
N PRO A 109 3.19 -16.59 -9.14
CA PRO A 109 2.43 -15.89 -10.18
C PRO A 109 1.58 -14.73 -9.66
N LEU A 110 1.00 -14.86 -8.47
CA LEU A 110 0.20 -13.79 -7.85
C LEU A 110 1.04 -12.53 -7.62
N TYR A 111 2.20 -12.67 -6.97
CA TYR A 111 3.06 -11.53 -6.66
C TYR A 111 3.72 -10.95 -7.92
N ARG A 112 4.06 -11.78 -8.91
CA ARG A 112 4.48 -11.29 -10.24
C ARG A 112 3.39 -10.44 -10.88
N LYS A 113 2.13 -10.89 -10.86
CA LYS A 113 0.99 -10.13 -11.38
C LYS A 113 0.83 -8.78 -10.69
N HIS A 114 0.96 -8.74 -9.35
CA HIS A 114 0.89 -7.49 -8.61
C HIS A 114 2.04 -6.53 -8.98
N ALA A 115 3.28 -7.04 -9.05
CA ALA A 115 4.43 -6.25 -9.48
C ALA A 115 4.26 -5.72 -10.92
N THR A 116 3.76 -6.53 -11.85
CA THR A 116 3.44 -6.08 -13.22
C THR A 116 2.39 -4.97 -13.23
N ASN A 117 1.34 -5.07 -12.40
CA ASN A 117 0.34 -4.01 -12.26
C ASN A 117 0.95 -2.72 -11.69
N ALA A 118 1.88 -2.84 -10.74
CA ALA A 118 2.61 -1.70 -10.19
C ALA A 118 3.47 -1.01 -11.26
N LEU A 119 4.15 -1.77 -12.13
CA LEU A 119 4.87 -1.20 -13.29
C LEU A 119 3.94 -0.47 -14.24
N ALA A 120 2.80 -1.08 -14.61
CA ALA A 120 1.82 -0.46 -15.49
C ALA A 120 1.26 0.85 -14.90
N ARG A 121 1.15 0.95 -13.56
CA ARG A 121 0.80 2.18 -12.87
C ARG A 121 1.91 3.23 -13.00
N ILE A 122 3.17 2.85 -12.83
CA ILE A 122 4.33 3.74 -13.00
C ILE A 122 4.42 4.24 -14.44
N ASP A 123 4.21 3.39 -15.45
CA ASP A 123 4.17 3.80 -16.87
C ASP A 123 3.14 4.89 -17.14
N ARG A 124 1.99 4.84 -16.47
CA ARG A 124 0.95 5.87 -16.60
C ARG A 124 1.34 7.14 -15.87
N LEU A 125 1.99 7.05 -14.71
CA LEU A 125 2.54 8.22 -14.02
C LEU A 125 3.61 8.90 -14.87
N ASP A 126 4.46 8.15 -15.59
CA ASP A 126 5.42 8.71 -16.55
C ASP A 126 4.70 9.52 -17.65
N LYS A 127 3.56 9.02 -18.16
CA LYS A 127 2.73 9.76 -19.12
C LYS A 127 2.11 11.03 -18.53
N VAL A 128 1.66 10.99 -17.28
CA VAL A 128 1.19 12.18 -16.55
C VAL A 128 2.34 13.19 -16.41
N ALA A 129 3.52 12.74 -15.98
CA ALA A 129 4.72 13.57 -15.84
C ALA A 129 5.12 14.24 -17.16
N ALA A 130 5.07 13.51 -18.27
CA ALA A 130 5.45 13.99 -19.59
C ALA A 130 4.42 14.94 -20.21
N SER A 131 3.13 14.63 -20.09
CA SER A 131 2.05 15.40 -20.74
C SER A 131 1.51 16.54 -19.89
N GLY A 132 1.64 16.47 -18.56
CA GLY A 132 0.95 17.35 -17.62
C GLY A 132 -0.58 17.15 -17.62
N GLN A 133 -1.08 16.01 -18.14
CA GLN A 133 -2.49 15.66 -18.15
C GLN A 133 -2.76 14.54 -17.14
N VAL A 134 -3.87 14.65 -16.40
CA VAL A 134 -4.26 13.65 -15.41
C VAL A 134 -4.86 12.40 -16.08
N ASP A 135 -4.59 11.22 -15.54
CA ASP A 135 -5.15 9.92 -15.94
C ASP A 135 -6.28 9.53 -14.97
N PRO A 136 -7.51 9.21 -15.44
CA PRO A 136 -8.64 8.98 -14.53
C PRO A 136 -8.55 7.63 -13.84
N LYS A 137 -7.71 6.73 -14.36
CA LYS A 137 -7.51 5.39 -13.84
C LYS A 137 -6.40 5.33 -12.79
N LEU A 138 -5.77 6.47 -12.50
CA LEU A 138 -4.75 6.59 -11.46
C LEU A 138 -5.33 7.23 -10.20
N PRO A 139 -4.89 6.80 -9.00
CA PRO A 139 -5.22 7.50 -7.77
C PRO A 139 -4.78 8.96 -7.82
N GLU A 140 -5.59 9.87 -7.27
CA GLU A 140 -5.30 11.30 -7.23
C GLU A 140 -3.96 11.58 -6.53
N HIS A 141 -3.74 10.96 -5.36
CA HIS A 141 -2.52 11.10 -4.56
C HIS A 141 -1.24 10.93 -5.38
N SER A 142 -1.14 9.84 -6.15
CA SER A 142 0.04 9.54 -6.95
C SER A 142 0.29 10.58 -8.03
N GLN A 143 -0.77 11.18 -8.58
CA GLN A 143 -0.66 12.19 -9.63
C GLN A 143 -0.26 13.55 -9.08
N LEU A 144 -0.72 13.93 -7.88
CA LEU A 144 -0.40 15.22 -7.25
C LEU A 144 1.11 15.47 -7.17
N PHE A 145 1.87 14.51 -6.63
CA PHE A 145 3.32 14.67 -6.47
C PHE A 145 4.08 14.64 -7.79
N VAL A 146 3.62 13.84 -8.76
CA VAL A 146 4.20 13.81 -10.10
C VAL A 146 4.00 15.14 -10.83
N LEU A 147 2.80 15.73 -10.73
CA LEU A 147 2.52 17.04 -11.31
C LEU A 147 3.29 18.15 -10.59
N LEU A 148 3.42 18.09 -9.26
CA LEU A 148 4.19 19.06 -8.49
C LEU A 148 5.67 19.02 -8.89
N HIS A 149 6.25 17.83 -8.99
CA HIS A 149 7.62 17.66 -9.45
C HIS A 149 7.81 18.20 -10.87
N ARG A 150 6.86 17.96 -11.77
CA ARG A 150 6.86 18.55 -13.13
C ARG A 150 6.93 20.09 -13.07
N VAL A 151 6.11 20.72 -12.23
CA VAL A 151 6.09 22.19 -12.06
C VAL A 151 7.44 22.70 -11.53
N HIS A 152 8.03 22.01 -10.54
CA HIS A 152 9.36 22.35 -10.03
C HIS A 152 10.48 22.21 -11.09
N GLN A 153 10.28 21.37 -12.11
CA GLN A 153 11.17 21.30 -13.29
C GLN A 153 10.92 22.42 -14.32
N GLY A 154 10.11 23.43 -13.99
CA GLY A 154 9.78 24.54 -14.89
C GLY A 154 8.83 24.16 -16.03
N LYS A 155 8.18 22.99 -15.96
CA LYS A 155 7.20 22.55 -16.97
C LYS A 155 5.79 22.92 -16.50
N PRO A 156 5.14 23.94 -17.10
CA PRO A 156 3.89 24.47 -16.58
C PRO A 156 2.73 23.49 -16.74
N LEU A 157 1.69 23.72 -15.93
CA LEU A 157 0.41 23.01 -16.04
C LEU A 157 -0.45 23.59 -17.16
N LYS A 158 -1.12 22.70 -17.90
CA LYS A 158 -2.18 23.09 -18.83
C LYS A 158 -3.53 23.02 -18.13
N LEU A 159 -4.20 24.16 -17.94
CA LEU A 159 -5.49 24.26 -17.26
C LEU A 159 -6.68 23.84 -18.14
N THR A 160 -6.67 22.58 -18.56
CA THR A 160 -7.81 21.94 -19.23
C THR A 160 -9.00 21.81 -18.27
N ARG A 161 -10.22 21.60 -18.81
CA ARG A 161 -11.42 21.31 -17.99
C ARG A 161 -11.16 20.21 -16.97
N ARG A 162 -10.42 19.20 -17.41
CA ARG A 162 -10.06 18.02 -16.64
C ARG A 162 -9.04 18.32 -15.53
N MET A 163 -8.00 19.09 -15.82
CA MET A 163 -7.03 19.53 -14.80
C MET A 163 -7.71 20.41 -13.74
N ARG A 164 -8.61 21.31 -14.16
CA ARG A 164 -9.40 22.15 -13.23
C ARG A 164 -10.29 21.29 -12.33
N ALA A 165 -10.97 20.28 -12.87
CA ALA A 165 -11.79 19.36 -12.07
C ALA A 165 -10.94 18.57 -11.06
N PHE A 166 -9.77 18.07 -11.49
CA PHE A 166 -8.82 17.39 -10.63
C PHE A 166 -8.36 18.28 -9.46
N LEU A 167 -7.91 19.50 -9.74
CA LEU A 167 -7.45 20.43 -8.69
C LEU A 167 -8.57 20.85 -7.75
N ARG A 168 -9.82 20.99 -8.23
CA ARG A 168 -10.97 21.27 -7.35
C ARG A 168 -11.23 20.13 -6.38
N HIS A 169 -11.27 18.91 -6.88
CA HIS A 169 -11.46 17.73 -6.04
C HIS A 169 -10.33 17.61 -5.01
N ALA A 170 -9.08 17.68 -5.46
CA ALA A 170 -7.91 17.60 -4.59
C ALA A 170 -7.83 18.72 -3.54
N ALA A 171 -8.32 19.92 -3.87
CA ALA A 171 -8.41 21.05 -2.94
C ALA A 171 -9.44 20.81 -1.82
N ALA A 172 -10.63 20.32 -2.19
CA ALA A 172 -11.68 19.98 -1.24
C ALA A 172 -11.21 18.88 -0.26
N GLU A 173 -10.52 17.86 -0.77
CA GLU A 173 -9.93 16.76 0.02
C GLU A 173 -8.94 17.22 1.10
N VAL A 174 -8.39 18.44 1.00
CA VAL A 174 -7.47 19.02 1.99
C VAL A 174 -8.00 20.31 2.61
N ALA A 175 -9.33 20.47 2.60
CA ALA A 175 -10.07 21.59 3.19
C ALA A 175 -9.60 22.97 2.70
N ILE A 176 -9.28 23.10 1.42
CA ILE A 176 -9.12 24.41 0.76
C ILE A 176 -10.50 24.84 0.26
N SER A 177 -10.88 26.10 0.51
CA SER A 177 -12.22 26.58 0.21
C SER A 177 -12.49 26.63 -1.30
N GLU A 178 -13.77 26.56 -1.67
CA GLU A 178 -14.18 26.64 -3.07
C GLU A 178 -13.80 28.00 -3.70
N ASP A 179 -13.91 29.10 -2.95
CA ASP A 179 -13.56 30.43 -3.43
C ASP A 179 -12.06 30.59 -3.66
N GLU A 180 -11.22 30.12 -2.72
CA GLU A 180 -9.77 30.11 -2.89
C GLU A 180 -9.38 29.28 -4.12
N THR A 181 -10.04 28.13 -4.28
CA THR A 181 -9.82 27.23 -5.41
C THR A 181 -10.25 27.88 -6.73
N LYS A 182 -11.42 28.53 -6.78
CA LYS A 182 -11.91 29.25 -7.97
C LYS A 182 -10.94 30.34 -8.39
N GLU A 183 -10.44 31.11 -7.43
CA GLU A 183 -9.46 32.18 -7.67
C GLU A 183 -8.16 31.61 -8.24
N ALA A 184 -7.61 30.59 -7.58
CA ALA A 184 -6.35 29.99 -8.01
C ALA A 184 -6.43 29.29 -9.37
N LEU A 185 -7.62 28.89 -9.82
CA LEU A 185 -7.78 28.28 -11.14
C LEU A 185 -7.87 29.32 -12.28
N LYS A 186 -7.85 30.63 -12.03
CA LYS A 186 -7.96 31.63 -13.10
C LYS A 186 -6.79 31.58 -14.10
N ASN A 187 -5.58 31.28 -13.65
CA ASN A 187 -4.39 31.20 -14.51
C ASN A 187 -3.43 30.07 -14.09
N PRO A 188 -2.53 29.60 -14.97
CA PRO A 188 -1.63 28.48 -14.67
C PRO A 188 -0.75 28.69 -13.44
N LYS A 189 -0.16 29.87 -13.25
CA LYS A 189 0.77 30.16 -12.15
C LYS A 189 0.09 30.05 -10.78
N SER A 190 -1.12 30.58 -10.66
CA SER A 190 -1.91 30.47 -9.43
C SER A 190 -2.40 29.03 -9.19
N ALA A 191 -2.68 28.27 -10.24
CA ALA A 191 -3.06 26.86 -10.11
C ALA A 191 -1.88 25.96 -9.70
N GLU A 192 -0.67 26.31 -10.12
CA GLU A 192 0.57 25.68 -9.67
C GLU A 192 0.82 25.93 -8.18
N ALA A 193 0.57 27.15 -7.71
CA ALA A 193 0.61 27.47 -6.28
C ALA A 193 -0.45 26.70 -5.48
N LEU A 194 -1.66 26.54 -6.03
CA LEU A 194 -2.70 25.70 -5.44
C LEU A 194 -2.25 24.23 -5.35
N LEU A 195 -1.68 23.67 -6.42
CA LEU A 195 -1.15 22.31 -6.44
C LEU A 195 -0.09 22.11 -5.34
N GLN A 196 0.83 23.06 -5.20
CA GLN A 196 1.83 23.04 -4.13
C GLN A 196 1.18 23.07 -2.75
N LYS A 197 0.22 23.96 -2.52
CA LYS A 197 -0.52 24.07 -1.24
C LYS A 197 -1.25 22.76 -0.90
N ILE A 198 -1.89 22.13 -1.89
CA ILE A 198 -2.58 20.84 -1.72
C ILE A 198 -1.59 19.76 -1.28
N ALA A 199 -0.50 19.60 -2.04
CA ALA A 199 0.51 18.59 -1.77
C ALA A 199 1.18 18.81 -0.40
N GLU A 200 1.44 20.06 -0.01
CA GLU A 200 1.99 20.40 1.29
C GLU A 200 1.06 20.07 2.44
N ARG A 201 -0.22 20.44 2.35
CA ARG A 201 -1.22 20.12 3.38
C ARG A 201 -1.33 18.61 3.56
N ARG A 202 -1.44 17.88 2.45
CA ARG A 202 -1.55 16.43 2.49
C ARG A 202 -0.30 15.79 3.12
N ARG A 203 0.90 16.20 2.69
CA ARG A 203 2.17 15.69 3.23
C ARG A 203 2.36 16.00 4.72
N LYS A 204 2.01 17.22 5.15
CA LYS A 204 2.09 17.62 6.57
C LYS A 204 1.08 16.85 7.41
N GLY A 205 -0.16 16.73 6.95
CA GLY A 205 -1.21 16.00 7.66
C GLY A 205 -0.91 14.51 7.82
N ARG A 206 -0.45 13.86 6.73
CA ARG A 206 -0.01 12.45 6.78
C ARG A 206 1.04 12.23 7.87
N ARG A 207 2.08 13.07 7.91
CA ARG A 207 3.15 12.96 8.92
C ARG A 207 2.66 13.18 10.34
N ARG A 208 1.73 14.12 10.56
CA ARG A 208 1.14 14.34 11.89
C ARG A 208 0.35 13.11 12.33
N LEU A 209 -0.50 12.57 11.45
CA LEU A 209 -1.27 11.36 11.72
C LEU A 209 -0.35 10.17 12.02
N GLU A 210 0.62 9.87 11.15
CA GLU A 210 1.56 8.77 11.35
C GLU A 210 2.29 8.87 12.70
N ARG A 211 2.77 10.08 13.05
CA ARG A 211 3.43 10.33 14.33
C ARG A 211 2.48 10.11 15.51
N ALA A 212 1.28 10.67 15.45
CA ALA A 212 0.30 10.55 16.53
C ALA A 212 -0.11 9.09 16.76
N LEU A 213 -0.39 8.35 15.67
CA LEU A 213 -0.73 6.92 15.75
C LEU A 213 0.42 6.10 16.34
N TRP A 214 1.66 6.37 15.95
CA TRP A 214 2.82 5.68 16.50
C TRP A 214 2.97 5.92 18.01
N GLN A 215 2.84 7.17 18.46
CA GLN A 215 2.90 7.49 19.89
C GLN A 215 1.73 6.88 20.67
N MET A 216 0.52 6.97 20.10
CA MET A 216 -0.69 6.38 20.65
C MET A 216 -0.52 4.87 20.88
N MET A 217 -0.02 4.13 19.89
CA MET A 217 0.20 2.69 20.01
C MET A 217 1.23 2.37 21.11
N ASN A 218 2.34 3.10 21.19
CA ASN A 218 3.34 2.89 22.23
C ASN A 218 2.78 3.13 23.64
N LEU A 219 1.98 4.18 23.82
CA LEU A 219 1.36 4.50 25.12
C LEU A 219 0.33 3.45 25.51
N ARG A 220 -0.51 3.03 24.56
CA ARG A 220 -1.47 1.93 24.77
C ARG A 220 -0.77 0.64 25.17
N ASP A 221 0.29 0.26 24.46
CA ASP A 221 1.03 -0.97 24.73
C ASP A 221 1.78 -0.90 26.09
N ALA A 222 2.07 0.31 26.59
CA ALA A 222 2.58 0.55 27.94
C ALA A 222 1.48 0.64 29.02
N GLY A 223 0.21 0.54 28.65
CA GLY A 223 -0.95 0.64 29.55
C GLY A 223 -1.43 2.07 29.83
N ASP A 224 -0.80 3.09 29.25
CA ASP A 224 -1.22 4.49 29.37
C ASP A 224 -2.28 4.84 28.32
N LEU A 225 -3.52 4.41 28.58
CA LEU A 225 -4.65 4.67 27.68
C LEU A 225 -5.01 6.16 27.59
N GLU A 226 -4.87 6.92 28.67
CA GLU A 226 -5.24 8.34 28.64
C GLU A 226 -4.21 9.16 27.85
N GLY A 227 -2.91 8.88 28.02
CA GLY A 227 -1.87 9.42 27.16
C GLY A 227 -2.10 9.07 25.68
N ALA A 228 -2.50 7.83 25.39
CA ALA A 228 -2.83 7.38 24.05
C ALA A 228 -4.00 8.20 23.44
N ARG A 229 -5.07 8.45 24.20
CA ARG A 229 -6.19 9.31 23.80
C ARG A 229 -5.74 10.75 23.57
N GLN A 230 -4.90 11.28 24.45
CA GLN A 230 -4.41 12.65 24.35
C GLN A 230 -3.64 12.88 23.04
N GLN A 231 -2.83 11.92 22.57
CA GLN A 231 -2.15 12.03 21.28
C GLN A 231 -3.10 12.25 20.10
N LEU A 232 -4.27 11.59 20.11
CA LEU A 232 -5.27 11.75 19.05
C LEU A 232 -6.06 13.06 19.18
N ARG A 233 -6.36 13.50 20.41
CA ARG A 233 -6.99 14.80 20.66
C ARG A 233 -6.08 15.96 20.24
N ASP A 234 -4.78 15.88 20.55
CA ASP A 234 -3.79 16.87 20.12
C ASP A 234 -3.69 16.97 18.60
N LEU A 235 -3.74 15.82 17.91
CA LEU A 235 -3.82 15.79 16.45
C LEU A 235 -5.11 16.45 15.94
N LEU A 236 -6.26 16.10 16.50
CA LEU A 236 -7.57 16.63 16.09
C LEU A 236 -7.71 18.13 16.32
N ALA A 237 -6.98 18.71 17.28
CA ALA A 237 -6.93 20.15 17.51
C ALA A 237 -6.27 20.92 16.37
N VAL A 238 -5.34 20.30 15.63
CA VAL A 238 -4.53 20.98 14.59
C VAL A 238 -4.77 20.46 13.17
N GLU A 239 -5.34 19.27 13.02
CA GLU A 239 -5.55 18.66 11.72
C GLU A 239 -6.81 19.20 11.04
N VAL A 240 -6.67 19.58 9.78
CA VAL A 240 -7.75 20.18 8.98
C VAL A 240 -8.13 19.31 7.79
N VAL A 241 -7.29 18.35 7.41
CA VAL A 241 -7.54 17.45 6.28
C VAL A 241 -8.56 16.39 6.71
N PRO A 242 -9.77 16.34 6.10
CA PRO A 242 -10.87 15.51 6.58
C PRO A 242 -10.52 14.03 6.75
N VAL A 243 -9.85 13.42 5.77
CA VAL A 243 -9.49 11.99 5.83
C VAL A 243 -8.54 11.66 7.00
N TYR A 244 -7.67 12.59 7.40
CA TYR A 244 -6.76 12.38 8.53
C TYR A 244 -7.44 12.63 9.87
N ARG A 245 -8.38 13.57 9.92
CA ARG A 245 -9.24 13.75 11.10
C ARG A 245 -10.10 12.51 11.34
N GLN A 246 -10.78 12.02 10.30
CA GLN A 246 -11.60 10.81 10.38
C GLN A 246 -10.79 9.62 10.88
N ALA A 247 -9.59 9.39 10.32
CA ALA A 247 -8.72 8.31 10.78
C ALA A 247 -8.35 8.45 12.27
N ALA A 248 -8.11 9.67 12.75
CA ALA A 248 -7.82 9.92 14.17
C ALA A 248 -9.06 9.72 15.06
N GLU A 249 -10.24 10.14 14.61
CA GLU A 249 -11.53 9.94 15.30
C GLU A 249 -11.86 8.45 15.43
N GLU A 250 -11.69 7.66 14.35
CA GLU A 250 -11.90 6.22 14.35
C GLU A 250 -10.94 5.50 15.31
N ASN A 251 -9.65 5.89 15.31
CA ASN A 251 -8.68 5.33 16.25
C ASN A 251 -8.97 5.73 17.69
N LEU A 252 -9.51 6.93 17.93
CA LEU A 252 -9.87 7.40 19.26
C LEU A 252 -11.06 6.61 19.79
N ALA A 253 -12.10 6.42 18.96
CA ALA A 253 -13.25 5.58 19.31
C ALA A 253 -12.82 4.14 19.66
N GLY A 254 -11.87 3.57 18.92
CA GLY A 254 -11.34 2.22 19.20
C GLY A 254 -10.56 2.10 20.52
N LEU A 255 -10.12 3.20 21.14
CA LEU A 255 -9.53 3.20 22.49
C LEU A 255 -10.58 3.30 23.61
N ASP A 256 -11.81 3.67 23.26
CA ASP A 256 -12.94 3.77 24.18
C ASP A 256 -13.76 2.48 24.24
N GLU A 257 -13.61 1.60 23.24
CA GLU A 257 -14.20 0.26 23.27
C GLU A 257 -13.48 -0.64 24.29
N PRO A 258 -14.22 -1.37 25.16
CA PRO A 258 -13.62 -2.34 26.04
C PRO A 258 -12.95 -3.46 25.23
N PRO A 259 -11.84 -4.06 25.71
CA PRO A 259 -11.22 -5.18 25.01
C PRO A 259 -12.24 -6.31 24.83
N PRO A 260 -12.22 -7.01 23.68
CA PRO A 260 -13.13 -8.13 23.46
C PRO A 260 -12.97 -9.18 24.58
N ALA A 261 -14.10 -9.63 25.11
CA ALA A 261 -14.20 -10.60 26.21
C ALA A 261 -13.63 -11.98 25.86
#